data_AF-A0A9P4S3U3-F1
#
_entry.id   AF-A0A9P4S3U3-F1
#
_cell.length_a   1.000
_cell.length_b   1.000
_cell.length_c   1.000
_cell.angle_alpha   90.00
_cell.angle_beta   90.00
_cell.angle_gamma   90.00
#
_symmetry.space_group_name_H-M   'P 1'
#
loop_
_entity.id
_entity.type
_entity.pdbx_description
1 polymer ?
#
loop_
_entity_poly.entity_id
_entity_poly.type
_entity_poly.pdbx_seq_one_letter_code
_entity_poly.pdbx_strand_id
1 'polypeptide(L)'
;MSAQTPHQQPPRDFPERDDDDEMLDPADAEEEIVDDDDAAMDSGDEDNDEANLDPSETLEEIALQNDSTAHFDAHTDSIFCIAQHPIHSSIVATGGGDDTGYVFDGTPPRRPLLPSSYESNPQPVERESIKPLFKLEGHTESLNAITYTLPKGAYLATGTLDGALRVWATDQPGLRYKFLAEAKEVDEINWLAPCPHPSHPNVLALGAADGSVWVYSLNIADKASPLTILQTYYKHTAPCTAGAWTPDGTLLATVAEDSSLEVWDVFSDAAAAGIASPDSQSVVSLNGTDERFRVDGGLYSVAVAPTGAFLATGGAEGQLRIVGLPRLSAGTTTGTGQTGQILASLQTQSDGIETLSFSSPPLNLLAAGSVDGSIALFDHAHRFAVRRHIRDAHDGEAVIKVEFLVHGNQTYILTSAGNDGVIRRWDARGGTAAAGNGLLAEWRGHRGGGEGGGVLGFVQGAGAVVTAGDDGVALVFEGGR
;
A
#
# COMPACT_ATOMS: atom_id res chain seq x y z
N MET A 1 -34.91 32.76 -63.47
CA MET A 1 -34.93 32.08 -64.78
C MET A 1 -33.88 31.00 -64.75
N SER A 2 -34.31 29.76 -64.98
CA SER A 2 -33.58 28.57 -65.48
C SER A 2 -32.22 28.24 -64.83
N ALA A 3 -32.14 27.31 -63.88
CA ALA A 3 -32.30 25.84 -64.01
C ALA A 3 -31.13 25.17 -64.74
N GLN A 4 -30.24 24.55 -63.95
CA GLN A 4 -29.66 23.24 -64.26
C GLN A 4 -29.62 22.40 -62.97
N THR A 5 -30.06 21.16 -63.17
CA THR A 5 -30.47 20.07 -62.29
C THR A 5 -29.34 19.42 -61.48
N PRO A 6 -29.59 19.05 -60.20
CA PRO A 6 -28.81 18.04 -59.48
C PRO A 6 -29.37 16.63 -59.71
N HIS A 7 -28.48 15.64 -59.81
CA HIS A 7 -28.84 14.23 -59.98
C HIS A 7 -29.59 13.70 -58.75
N GLN A 8 -30.78 13.17 -59.00
CA GLN A 8 -31.63 12.45 -58.05
C GLN A 8 -31.11 11.02 -57.81
N GLN A 9 -30.93 10.64 -56.54
CA GLN A 9 -30.95 9.24 -56.10
C GLN A 9 -32.36 8.91 -55.56
N PRO A 10 -32.96 7.75 -55.91
CA PRO A 10 -34.23 7.28 -55.37
C PRO A 10 -34.05 6.52 -54.03
N PRO A 11 -35.16 6.16 -53.33
CA PRO A 11 -35.22 6.13 -51.88
C PRO A 11 -34.94 4.76 -51.22
N ARG A 12 -34.75 4.86 -49.89
CA ARG A 12 -34.61 3.84 -48.83
C ARG A 12 -35.30 2.49 -49.10
N ASP A 13 -34.53 1.42 -48.87
CA ASP A 13 -35.01 0.14 -48.34
C ASP A 13 -34.15 -0.26 -47.14
N PHE A 14 -34.80 -0.61 -46.03
CA PHE A 14 -34.19 -1.22 -44.85
C PHE A 14 -34.10 -2.73 -45.10
N PRO A 15 -32.95 -3.40 -44.94
CA PRO A 15 -32.93 -4.85 -44.87
C PRO A 15 -33.29 -5.30 -43.45
N GLU A 16 -34.21 -6.25 -43.41
CA GLU A 16 -34.69 -6.99 -42.25
C GLU A 16 -33.56 -7.82 -41.61
N ARG A 17 -33.76 -8.17 -40.34
CA ARG A 17 -32.98 -9.16 -39.61
C ARG A 17 -33.29 -10.53 -40.22
N ASP A 18 -32.27 -11.21 -40.73
CA ASP A 18 -32.31 -12.65 -40.93
C ASP A 18 -31.61 -13.30 -39.73
N ASP A 19 -32.43 -13.92 -38.88
CA ASP A 19 -32.01 -14.92 -37.88
C ASP A 19 -31.68 -16.21 -38.66
N ASP A 20 -30.39 -16.48 -38.89
CA ASP A 20 -29.95 -17.79 -39.38
C ASP A 20 -29.50 -18.63 -38.17
N ASP A 21 -30.41 -19.51 -37.74
CA ASP A 21 -30.13 -20.64 -36.87
C ASP A 21 -29.09 -21.56 -37.55
N GLU A 22 -27.87 -21.62 -37.02
CA GLU A 22 -26.89 -22.66 -37.36
C GLU A 22 -27.41 -24.03 -36.88
N MET A 23 -28.24 -24.63 -37.72
CA MET A 23 -28.74 -26.00 -37.57
C MET A 23 -27.61 -26.99 -37.88
N LEU A 24 -27.20 -27.77 -36.88
CA LEU A 24 -26.29 -28.90 -37.02
C LEU A 24 -26.83 -29.91 -38.05
N ASP A 25 -25.94 -30.39 -38.92
CA ASP A 25 -26.23 -31.40 -39.94
C ASP A 25 -26.60 -32.74 -39.26
N PRO A 26 -27.79 -33.31 -39.54
CA PRO A 26 -28.22 -34.59 -38.98
C PRO A 26 -27.43 -35.82 -39.48
N ALA A 27 -26.39 -35.65 -40.30
CA ALA A 27 -25.52 -36.72 -40.77
C ALA A 27 -24.27 -37.00 -39.91
N ASP A 28 -23.97 -36.19 -38.88
CA ASP A 28 -22.80 -36.36 -38.00
C ASP A 28 -23.12 -36.99 -36.62
N ALA A 29 -24.30 -37.61 -36.48
CA ALA A 29 -24.75 -38.28 -35.26
C ALA A 29 -24.90 -39.81 -35.45
N GLU A 30 -23.80 -40.51 -35.68
CA GLU A 30 -23.73 -41.98 -35.60
C GLU A 30 -22.43 -42.41 -34.91
N GLU A 31 -22.41 -42.43 -33.57
CA GLU A 31 -21.50 -43.30 -32.83
C GLU A 31 -22.19 -44.64 -32.58
N GLU A 32 -21.63 -45.68 -33.18
CA GLU A 32 -22.05 -47.07 -33.12
C GLU A 32 -21.75 -47.63 -31.72
N ILE A 33 -22.80 -47.77 -30.89
CA ILE A 33 -22.72 -48.46 -29.61
C ILE A 33 -22.70 -49.96 -29.91
N VAL A 34 -21.57 -50.61 -29.63
CA VAL A 34 -21.46 -52.08 -29.66
C VAL A 34 -22.16 -52.62 -28.40
N ASP A 35 -23.36 -53.16 -28.59
CA ASP A 35 -24.05 -54.06 -27.66
C ASP A 35 -23.23 -55.34 -27.54
N ASP A 36 -22.74 -55.66 -26.34
CA ASP A 36 -22.26 -56.99 -26.01
C ASP A 36 -23.12 -57.55 -24.86
N ASP A 37 -23.54 -58.79 -25.07
CA ASP A 37 -24.70 -59.46 -24.51
C ASP A 37 -24.80 -59.54 -22.97
N ASP A 38 -26.05 -59.54 -22.52
CA ASP A 38 -26.53 -59.90 -21.19
C ASP A 38 -25.93 -61.21 -20.64
N ALA A 39 -25.43 -61.15 -19.39
CA ALA A 39 -25.52 -62.29 -18.47
C ALA A 39 -25.94 -61.83 -17.07
N ALA A 40 -27.13 -62.29 -16.68
CA ALA A 40 -27.75 -62.00 -15.39
C ALA A 40 -27.17 -62.85 -14.24
N MET A 41 -26.80 -62.15 -13.16
CA MET A 41 -26.93 -62.47 -11.72
C MET A 41 -26.45 -63.85 -11.22
N ASP A 42 -25.39 -63.84 -10.40
CA ASP A 42 -25.42 -64.58 -9.13
C ASP A 42 -24.70 -63.80 -8.02
N SER A 43 -25.38 -63.69 -6.90
CA SER A 43 -24.97 -63.05 -5.65
C SER A 43 -24.14 -64.01 -4.81
N GLY A 44 -22.96 -63.57 -4.35
CA GLY A 44 -22.15 -64.35 -3.42
C GLY A 44 -21.03 -63.53 -2.80
N ASP A 45 -21.39 -62.85 -1.70
CA ASP A 45 -20.60 -62.42 -0.54
C ASP A 45 -19.07 -62.36 -0.62
N GLU A 46 -18.59 -61.15 -0.34
CA GLU A 46 -17.43 -60.76 0.49
C GLU A 46 -16.58 -61.91 1.06
N ASP A 47 -15.30 -61.96 0.68
CA ASP A 47 -14.19 -61.77 1.62
C ASP A 47 -12.82 -61.95 0.95
N ASN A 48 -11.92 -61.02 1.30
CA ASN A 48 -10.47 -61.17 1.36
C ASN A 48 -9.69 -61.30 0.03
N ASP A 49 -8.99 -60.24 -0.38
CA ASP A 49 -7.52 -60.26 -0.38
C ASP A 49 -6.96 -58.90 -0.84
N GLU A 50 -6.12 -58.35 0.04
CA GLU A 50 -5.33 -57.14 -0.13
C GLU A 50 -4.49 -57.17 -1.43
N ALA A 51 -4.60 -56.11 -2.24
CA ALA A 51 -3.66 -55.86 -3.33
C ALA A 51 -3.23 -54.39 -3.31
N ASN A 52 -2.12 -54.15 -2.60
CA ASN A 52 -1.07 -53.18 -2.90
C ASN A 52 -1.49 -51.88 -3.60
N LEU A 53 -1.94 -50.90 -2.80
CA LEU A 53 -1.81 -49.50 -3.17
C LEU A 53 -0.34 -49.09 -2.99
N ASP A 54 0.25 -48.60 -4.07
CA ASP A 54 1.59 -48.00 -4.09
C ASP A 54 1.63 -46.80 -3.12
N PRO A 55 2.49 -46.80 -2.08
CA PRO A 55 2.54 -45.72 -1.09
C PRO A 55 3.33 -44.50 -1.58
N SER A 56 3.68 -44.40 -2.87
CA SER A 56 4.45 -43.26 -3.41
C SER A 56 3.64 -42.11 -4.01
N GLU A 57 2.32 -42.05 -3.78
CA GLU A 57 1.67 -40.73 -3.79
C GLU A 57 2.14 -39.99 -2.55
N THR A 58 3.24 -39.26 -2.72
CA THR A 58 3.68 -38.23 -1.81
C THR A 58 2.51 -37.28 -1.58
N LEU A 59 1.78 -37.47 -0.48
CA LEU A 59 1.10 -36.38 0.18
C LEU A 59 2.14 -35.28 0.30
N GLU A 60 2.00 -34.22 -0.49
CA GLU A 60 2.72 -32.99 -0.23
C GLU A 60 2.34 -32.60 1.20
N GLU A 61 3.23 -32.86 2.16
CA GLU A 61 3.14 -32.25 3.47
C GLU A 61 3.24 -30.74 3.20
N ILE A 62 2.08 -30.08 3.09
CA ILE A 62 2.00 -28.63 3.12
C ILE A 62 2.53 -28.25 4.50
N ALA A 63 3.84 -27.98 4.57
CA ALA A 63 4.48 -27.45 5.74
C ALA A 63 3.94 -26.03 5.92
N LEU A 64 2.82 -25.89 6.63
CA LEU A 64 2.26 -24.62 7.06
C LEU A 64 3.28 -23.96 7.99
N GLN A 65 4.21 -23.21 7.41
CA GLN A 65 5.23 -22.46 8.13
C GLN A 65 4.62 -21.15 8.61
N ASN A 66 4.61 -20.94 9.93
CA ASN A 66 4.16 -19.70 10.55
C ASN A 66 5.19 -19.20 11.56
N ASP A 67 5.92 -18.15 11.17
CA ASP A 67 6.99 -17.52 11.96
C ASP A 67 6.46 -16.44 12.92
N SER A 68 5.15 -16.18 12.92
CA SER A 68 4.55 -15.19 13.81
C SER A 68 4.78 -15.57 15.28
N THR A 69 4.71 -14.59 16.16
CA THR A 69 4.73 -14.79 17.63
C THR A 69 3.36 -14.59 18.24
N ALA A 70 2.51 -13.79 17.59
CA ALA A 70 1.10 -13.64 17.89
C ALA A 70 0.33 -13.31 16.60
N HIS A 71 -0.99 -13.48 16.63
CA HIS A 71 -1.90 -13.12 15.55
C HIS A 71 -3.12 -12.41 16.10
N PHE A 72 -3.80 -11.67 15.23
CA PHE A 72 -5.07 -11.00 15.47
C PHE A 72 -6.01 -11.31 14.30
N ASP A 73 -7.11 -11.98 14.58
CA ASP A 73 -8.04 -12.57 13.61
C ASP A 73 -9.49 -12.07 13.81
N ALA A 74 -9.64 -10.87 14.39
CA ALA A 74 -10.98 -10.32 14.65
C ALA A 74 -11.63 -9.68 13.42
N HIS A 75 -10.85 -9.42 12.37
CA HIS A 75 -11.40 -8.96 11.09
C HIS A 75 -12.04 -10.13 10.35
N THR A 76 -13.19 -9.89 9.71
CA THR A 76 -13.88 -10.92 8.92
C THR A 76 -13.56 -10.86 7.42
N ASP A 77 -12.76 -9.88 7.01
CA ASP A 77 -12.35 -9.62 5.63
C ASP A 77 -10.95 -8.99 5.60
N SER A 78 -10.40 -8.74 4.40
CA SER A 78 -9.06 -8.17 4.15
C SER A 78 -8.73 -6.96 5.01
N ILE A 79 -7.50 -6.88 5.53
CA ILE A 79 -7.03 -5.73 6.30
C ILE A 79 -6.29 -4.77 5.36
N PHE A 80 -6.98 -3.75 4.85
CA PHE A 80 -6.41 -2.80 3.88
C PHE A 80 -5.41 -1.82 4.48
N CYS A 81 -5.58 -1.44 5.76
CA CYS A 81 -4.77 -0.38 6.34
C CYS A 81 -4.33 -0.65 7.77
N ILE A 82 -3.14 -0.14 8.12
CA ILE A 82 -2.50 -0.33 9.42
C ILE A 82 -1.73 0.92 9.84
N ALA A 83 -1.85 1.30 11.11
CA ALA A 83 -1.13 2.43 11.69
C ALA A 83 -0.58 2.09 13.08
N GLN A 84 0.60 2.61 13.38
CA GLN A 84 1.25 2.47 14.68
C GLN A 84 1.22 3.81 15.42
N HIS A 85 1.00 3.77 16.73
CA HIS A 85 1.02 4.97 17.52
C HIS A 85 2.46 5.55 17.62
N PRO A 86 2.67 6.86 17.39
CA PRO A 86 4.02 7.45 17.24
C PRO A 86 4.89 7.40 18.52
N ILE A 87 4.26 7.45 19.70
CA ILE A 87 4.97 7.34 21.00
C ILE A 87 4.99 5.89 21.53
N HIS A 88 3.84 5.21 21.52
CA HIS A 88 3.67 3.85 22.03
C HIS A 88 3.64 2.85 20.87
N SER A 89 4.81 2.41 20.41
CA SER A 89 4.94 1.47 19.28
C SER A 89 4.30 0.10 19.51
N SER A 90 3.93 -0.25 20.74
CA SER A 90 3.11 -1.43 21.02
C SER A 90 1.67 -1.29 20.54
N ILE A 91 1.14 -0.06 20.42
CA ILE A 91 -0.25 0.17 20.04
C ILE A 91 -0.35 0.25 18.52
N VAL A 92 -1.13 -0.66 17.95
CA VAL A 92 -1.39 -0.78 16.52
C VAL A 92 -2.88 -0.68 16.28
N ALA A 93 -3.26 0.02 15.22
CA ALA A 93 -4.62 0.08 14.72
C ALA A 93 -4.68 -0.48 13.31
N THR A 94 -5.71 -1.28 13.02
CA THR A 94 -5.98 -1.88 11.71
C THR A 94 -7.38 -1.50 11.25
N GLY A 95 -7.58 -1.44 9.94
CA GLY A 95 -8.88 -1.25 9.30
C GLY A 95 -9.00 -2.22 8.12
N GLY A 96 -10.18 -2.81 7.97
CA GLY A 96 -10.44 -3.82 6.95
C GLY A 96 -11.69 -3.59 6.11
N GLY A 97 -11.94 -4.53 5.21
CA GLY A 97 -13.15 -4.63 4.37
C GLY A 97 -14.41 -5.06 5.13
N ASP A 98 -14.28 -5.35 6.42
CA ASP A 98 -15.39 -5.67 7.31
C ASP A 98 -16.06 -4.44 7.95
N ASP A 99 -15.89 -3.28 7.32
CA ASP A 99 -16.36 -1.96 7.79
C ASP A 99 -15.94 -1.67 9.23
N THR A 100 -14.86 -2.27 9.71
CA THR A 100 -14.46 -2.19 11.10
C THR A 100 -12.99 -1.84 11.21
N GLY A 101 -12.67 -1.00 12.21
CA GLY A 101 -11.31 -0.82 12.65
C GLY A 101 -11.11 -1.38 14.06
N TYR A 102 -9.91 -1.88 14.34
CA TYR A 102 -9.54 -2.36 15.66
C TYR A 102 -8.26 -1.69 16.14
N VAL A 103 -8.11 -1.58 17.46
CA VAL A 103 -6.87 -1.20 18.11
C VAL A 103 -6.47 -2.34 19.04
N PHE A 104 -5.21 -2.77 18.98
CA PHE A 104 -4.69 -3.85 19.80
C PHE A 104 -3.23 -3.62 20.22
N ASP A 105 -2.76 -4.43 21.17
CA ASP A 105 -1.36 -4.44 21.61
C ASP A 105 -0.58 -5.43 20.74
N GLY A 106 0.26 -4.90 19.85
CA GLY A 106 1.18 -5.66 19.00
C GLY A 106 2.49 -6.04 19.68
N THR A 107 2.59 -5.95 21.01
CA THR A 107 3.79 -6.42 21.73
C THR A 107 3.93 -7.93 21.57
N PRO A 108 5.06 -8.44 21.03
CA PRO A 108 5.26 -9.87 20.90
C PRO A 108 5.22 -10.52 22.29
N PRO A 109 4.46 -11.61 22.47
CA PRO A 109 4.38 -12.29 23.75
C PRO A 109 5.78 -12.78 24.15
N ARG A 110 6.15 -12.57 25.42
CA ARG A 110 7.43 -13.08 25.92
C ARG A 110 7.40 -14.61 25.83
N ARG A 111 8.22 -15.21 24.96
CA ARG A 111 8.44 -16.65 24.97
C ARG A 111 8.85 -17.07 26.40
N PRO A 112 8.26 -18.13 26.97
CA PRO A 112 8.84 -18.75 28.16
C PRO A 112 10.30 -19.10 27.85
N LEU A 113 11.24 -18.70 28.72
CA LEU A 113 12.62 -19.14 28.65
C LEU A 113 12.69 -20.63 29.03
N LEU A 114 12.19 -21.51 28.16
CA LEU A 114 12.44 -22.94 28.31
C LEU A 114 13.88 -23.22 27.81
N PRO A 115 14.70 -23.96 28.57
CA PRO A 115 15.98 -24.43 28.07
C PRO A 115 15.77 -25.31 26.84
N SER A 116 16.72 -25.30 25.91
CA SER A 116 16.70 -25.99 24.60
C SER A 116 16.54 -27.53 24.65
N SER A 117 16.21 -28.11 25.80
CA SER A 117 16.20 -29.54 26.08
C SER A 117 14.81 -30.12 26.35
N TYR A 118 13.71 -29.42 26.03
CA TYR A 118 12.37 -29.99 26.16
C TYR A 118 11.56 -29.78 24.88
N GLU A 119 11.09 -30.90 24.35
CA GLU A 119 10.25 -31.12 23.17
C GLU A 119 10.97 -31.21 21.82
N SER A 120 11.32 -32.45 21.48
CA SER A 120 11.72 -32.87 20.13
C SER A 120 10.56 -32.85 19.12
N ASN A 121 9.32 -32.60 19.58
CA ASN A 121 8.12 -32.48 18.76
C ASN A 121 7.00 -31.77 19.55
N PRO A 122 6.98 -30.43 19.63
CA PRO A 122 5.90 -29.72 20.30
C PRO A 122 4.60 -29.92 19.51
N GLN A 123 3.55 -30.41 20.16
CA GLN A 123 2.21 -30.38 19.56
C GLN A 123 1.86 -28.91 19.24
N PRO A 124 1.23 -28.60 18.10
CA PRO A 124 0.79 -27.25 17.79
C PRO A 124 -0.31 -26.87 18.78
N VAL A 125 0.05 -26.22 19.88
CA VAL A 125 -0.91 -25.53 20.73
C VAL A 125 -1.38 -24.33 19.91
N GLU A 126 -2.67 -24.32 19.56
CA GLU A 126 -3.32 -23.18 18.94
C GLU A 126 -3.07 -21.96 19.82
N ARG A 127 -2.37 -20.97 19.27
CA ARG A 127 -1.99 -19.77 20.03
C ARG A 127 -3.24 -18.94 20.24
N GLU A 128 -3.43 -18.39 21.44
CA GLU A 128 -4.56 -17.47 21.65
C GLU A 128 -4.39 -16.20 20.81
N SER A 129 -5.44 -15.83 20.09
CA SER A 129 -5.52 -14.57 19.35
C SER A 129 -5.43 -13.36 20.29
N ILE A 130 -4.80 -12.29 19.82
CA ILE A 130 -4.73 -11.01 20.53
C ILE A 130 -6.15 -10.46 20.69
N LYS A 131 -6.50 -10.06 21.92
CA LYS A 131 -7.80 -9.44 22.17
C LYS A 131 -7.79 -7.97 21.71
N PRO A 132 -8.84 -7.50 21.01
CA PRO A 132 -8.95 -6.09 20.67
C PRO A 132 -9.05 -5.26 21.94
N LEU A 133 -8.28 -4.19 22.01
CA LEU A 133 -8.35 -3.18 23.07
C LEU A 133 -9.50 -2.21 22.83
N PHE A 134 -9.74 -1.89 21.56
CA PHE A 134 -10.83 -1.01 21.15
C PHE A 134 -11.35 -1.42 19.76
N LYS A 135 -12.64 -1.21 19.55
CA LYS A 135 -13.32 -1.41 18.26
C LYS A 135 -13.86 -0.07 17.76
N LEU A 136 -13.42 0.35 16.59
CA LEU A 136 -13.81 1.58 15.90
C LEU A 136 -15.09 1.28 15.12
N GLU A 137 -16.23 1.36 15.81
CA GLU A 137 -17.53 0.99 15.23
C GLU A 137 -18.21 2.14 14.48
N GLY A 138 -19.15 1.73 13.62
CA GLY A 138 -20.14 2.57 12.97
C GLY A 138 -19.79 2.98 11.55
N HIS A 139 -18.65 2.56 11.01
CA HIS A 139 -18.35 2.77 9.60
C HIS A 139 -19.38 2.02 8.76
N THR A 140 -19.65 2.55 7.58
CA THR A 140 -20.67 2.04 6.66
C THR A 140 -20.07 1.38 5.43
N GLU A 141 -18.75 1.40 5.33
CA GLU A 141 -17.96 0.83 4.24
C GLU A 141 -16.51 0.62 4.69
N SER A 142 -15.77 -0.16 3.91
CA SER A 142 -14.39 -0.60 4.09
C SER A 142 -13.45 0.54 4.47
N LEU A 143 -12.58 0.29 5.45
CA LEU A 143 -11.55 1.23 5.87
C LEU A 143 -10.33 1.09 4.97
N ASN A 144 -10.12 2.07 4.10
CA ASN A 144 -8.99 2.09 3.19
C ASN A 144 -7.76 2.81 3.77
N ALA A 145 -7.95 3.69 4.75
CA ALA A 145 -6.85 4.43 5.35
C ALA A 145 -7.02 4.63 6.86
N ILE A 146 -5.92 4.53 7.60
CA ILE A 146 -5.89 4.75 9.04
C ILE A 146 -4.58 5.42 9.43
N THR A 147 -4.62 6.41 10.34
CA THR A 147 -3.40 7.05 10.86
C THR A 147 -3.59 7.67 12.23
N TYR A 148 -2.53 7.62 13.05
CA TYR A 148 -2.42 8.47 14.23
C TYR A 148 -1.92 9.87 13.86
N THR A 149 -2.35 10.88 14.60
CA THR A 149 -1.83 12.24 14.42
C THR A 149 -0.46 12.43 15.02
N LEU A 150 0.35 13.31 14.43
CA LEU A 150 1.65 13.69 14.97
C LEU A 150 1.59 14.99 15.79
N PRO A 151 2.52 15.19 16.75
CA PRO A 151 3.58 14.25 17.16
C PRO A 151 3.14 13.29 18.28
N LYS A 152 1.99 13.51 18.92
CA LYS A 152 1.61 12.81 20.16
C LYS A 152 0.74 11.57 19.98
N GLY A 153 0.14 11.35 18.81
CA GLY A 153 -0.85 10.29 18.63
C GLY A 153 -2.16 10.53 19.39
N ALA A 154 -2.49 11.80 19.67
CA ALA A 154 -3.66 12.17 20.47
C ALA A 154 -4.99 11.83 19.76
N TYR A 155 -4.95 11.68 18.44
CA TYR A 155 -6.10 11.28 17.64
C TYR A 155 -5.74 10.13 16.70
N LEU A 156 -6.74 9.30 16.43
CA LEU A 156 -6.75 8.27 15.41
C LEU A 156 -7.78 8.66 14.36
N ALA A 157 -7.34 8.82 13.12
CA ALA A 157 -8.18 9.11 11.97
C ALA A 157 -8.32 7.86 11.10
N THR A 158 -9.52 7.68 10.57
CA THR A 158 -9.92 6.54 9.73
C THR A 158 -10.66 7.10 8.52
N GLY A 159 -10.26 6.69 7.32
CA GLY A 159 -10.88 7.03 6.05
C GLY A 159 -11.41 5.79 5.36
N THR A 160 -12.61 5.90 4.82
CA THR A 160 -13.36 4.80 4.21
C THR A 160 -13.53 4.98 2.71
N LEU A 161 -13.88 3.90 2.01
CA LEU A 161 -14.24 3.97 0.59
C LEU A 161 -15.55 4.70 0.33
N ASP A 162 -16.39 4.95 1.35
CA ASP A 162 -17.55 5.85 1.20
C ASP A 162 -17.24 7.32 1.53
N GLY A 163 -15.96 7.67 1.67
CA GLY A 163 -15.50 9.04 1.80
C GLY A 163 -15.64 9.64 3.20
N ALA A 164 -16.04 8.84 4.19
CA ALA A 164 -16.15 9.27 5.58
C ALA A 164 -14.78 9.32 6.27
N LEU A 165 -14.35 10.53 6.64
CA LEU A 165 -13.24 10.75 7.56
C LEU A 165 -13.78 10.77 8.99
N ARG A 166 -13.47 9.75 9.78
CA ARG A 166 -13.80 9.70 11.21
C ARG A 166 -12.59 9.90 12.08
N VAL A 167 -12.81 10.58 13.20
CA VAL A 167 -11.75 10.92 14.16
C VAL A 167 -12.12 10.48 15.56
N TRP A 168 -11.18 9.80 16.20
CA TRP A 168 -11.26 9.30 17.56
C TRP A 168 -10.18 9.95 18.42
N ALA A 169 -10.56 10.56 19.54
CA ALA A 169 -9.59 11.05 20.52
C ALA A 169 -9.19 9.97 21.50
N THR A 170 -7.92 10.00 21.92
CA THR A 170 -7.41 9.18 23.01
C THR A 170 -6.54 9.99 23.96
N ASP A 171 -6.81 9.89 25.25
CA ASP A 171 -5.96 10.38 26.34
C ASP A 171 -5.10 9.27 26.96
N GLN A 172 -5.47 8.02 26.70
CA GLN A 172 -4.80 6.80 27.12
C GLN A 172 -4.73 5.83 25.93
N PRO A 173 -3.67 5.91 25.10
CA PRO A 173 -3.49 5.05 23.94
C PRO A 173 -3.61 3.57 24.32
N GLY A 174 -4.39 2.82 23.54
CA GLY A 174 -4.66 1.39 23.81
C GLY A 174 -5.65 1.10 24.95
N LEU A 175 -6.23 2.11 25.60
CA LEU A 175 -7.22 1.90 26.67
C LEU A 175 -8.56 2.54 26.36
N ARG A 176 -8.55 3.79 25.89
CA ARG A 176 -9.78 4.56 25.68
C ARG A 176 -9.70 5.38 24.40
N TYR A 177 -10.70 5.18 23.55
CA TYR A 177 -10.95 6.00 22.37
C TYR A 177 -12.37 6.55 22.46
N LYS A 178 -12.54 7.80 22.03
CA LYS A 178 -13.83 8.47 22.00
C LYS A 178 -14.06 9.06 20.62
N PHE A 179 -15.18 8.71 20.00
CA PHE A 179 -15.61 9.33 18.76
C PHE A 179 -15.74 10.85 18.95
N LEU A 180 -15.13 11.62 18.06
CA LEU A 180 -15.17 13.08 18.10
C LEU A 180 -16.03 13.67 17.00
N ALA A 181 -15.75 13.30 15.76
CA ALA A 181 -16.37 13.89 14.60
C ALA A 181 -16.22 12.99 13.37
N GLU A 182 -17.07 13.28 12.40
CA GLU A 182 -17.05 12.73 11.05
C GLU A 182 -17.13 13.91 10.07
N ALA A 183 -16.39 13.83 8.98
CA ALA A 183 -16.60 14.64 7.78
C ALA A 183 -16.75 13.71 6.58
N LYS A 184 -17.60 14.10 5.64
CA LYS A 184 -17.86 13.36 4.40
C LYS A 184 -17.97 14.37 3.27
N GLU A 185 -16.81 14.81 2.81
CA GLU A 185 -16.68 15.87 1.78
C GLU A 185 -16.31 15.31 0.40
N VAL A 186 -15.92 14.04 0.35
CA VAL A 186 -15.46 13.31 -0.85
C VAL A 186 -16.21 11.99 -0.97
N ASP A 187 -16.15 11.37 -2.14
CA ASP A 187 -16.83 10.10 -2.39
C ASP A 187 -16.03 8.90 -1.85
N GLU A 188 -14.70 8.90 -2.00
CA GLU A 188 -13.82 7.82 -1.52
C GLU A 188 -12.47 8.40 -1.04
N ILE A 189 -11.93 7.88 0.07
CA ILE A 189 -10.61 8.27 0.60
C ILE A 189 -9.57 7.21 0.23
N ASN A 190 -8.50 7.63 -0.47
CA ASN A 190 -7.42 6.74 -0.92
C ASN A 190 -6.31 6.59 0.12
N TRP A 191 -5.94 7.69 0.80
CA TRP A 191 -4.83 7.68 1.76
C TRP A 191 -5.00 8.77 2.81
N LEU A 192 -4.34 8.57 3.96
CA LEU A 192 -4.21 9.55 5.04
C LEU A 192 -2.74 9.75 5.39
N ALA A 193 -2.32 11.00 5.55
CA ALA A 193 -0.94 11.35 5.91
C ALA A 193 -0.89 12.39 7.04
N PRO A 194 -0.38 12.05 8.24
CA PRO A 194 -0.27 13.00 9.33
C PRO A 194 0.88 13.99 9.07
N CYS A 195 0.65 15.27 9.35
CA CYS A 195 1.66 16.31 9.16
C CYS A 195 2.73 16.26 10.26
N PRO A 196 4.04 16.22 9.92
CA PRO A 196 5.11 16.18 10.91
C PRO A 196 5.47 17.57 11.48
N HIS A 197 4.80 18.65 11.04
CA HIS A 197 5.19 20.01 11.37
C HIS A 197 5.09 20.30 12.89
N PRO A 198 6.17 20.73 13.57
CA PRO A 198 6.20 20.85 15.02
C PRO A 198 5.29 21.96 15.56
N SER A 199 5.07 23.03 14.79
CA SER A 199 4.19 24.15 15.19
C SER A 199 2.72 23.94 14.80
N HIS A 200 2.40 22.90 14.02
CA HIS A 200 1.05 22.59 13.58
C HIS A 200 0.68 21.15 13.98
N PRO A 201 0.57 20.87 15.30
CA PRO A 201 0.26 19.54 15.78
C PRO A 201 -1.16 19.13 15.38
N ASN A 202 -1.37 17.83 15.17
CA ASN A 202 -2.66 17.24 14.82
C ASN A 202 -3.27 17.75 13.51
N VAL A 203 -2.41 18.03 12.54
CA VAL A 203 -2.82 18.22 11.15
C VAL A 203 -2.70 16.91 10.39
N LEU A 204 -3.66 16.62 9.52
CA LEU A 204 -3.65 15.46 8.63
C LEU A 204 -4.06 15.89 7.21
N ALA A 205 -3.49 15.23 6.21
CA ALA A 205 -3.92 15.33 4.83
C ALA A 205 -4.63 14.04 4.41
N LEU A 206 -5.54 14.16 3.45
CA LEU A 206 -6.14 13.05 2.74
C LEU A 206 -6.14 13.33 1.24
N GLY A 207 -6.06 12.28 0.44
CA GLY A 207 -6.30 12.30 -0.99
C GLY A 207 -7.47 11.40 -1.34
N ALA A 208 -8.27 11.83 -2.32
CA ALA A 208 -9.53 11.18 -2.67
C ALA A 208 -9.53 10.67 -4.12
N ALA A 209 -10.49 9.80 -4.42
CA ALA A 209 -10.69 9.22 -5.76
C ALA A 209 -11.13 10.26 -6.80
N ASP A 210 -11.71 11.39 -6.39
CA ASP A 210 -12.03 12.51 -7.29
C ASP A 210 -10.82 13.40 -7.63
N GLY A 211 -9.62 13.05 -7.12
CA GLY A 211 -8.39 13.82 -7.26
C GLY A 211 -8.24 14.96 -6.26
N SER A 212 -9.25 15.23 -5.44
CA SER A 212 -9.16 16.28 -4.43
C SER A 212 -8.22 15.90 -3.30
N VAL A 213 -7.55 16.91 -2.74
CA VAL A 213 -6.67 16.78 -1.59
C VAL A 213 -7.15 17.74 -0.51
N TRP A 214 -7.35 17.22 0.70
CA TRP A 214 -7.87 17.99 1.81
C TRP A 214 -6.90 17.94 2.98
N VAL A 215 -6.76 19.06 3.67
CA VAL A 215 -5.95 19.16 4.88
C VAL A 215 -6.84 19.61 6.03
N TYR A 216 -6.82 18.84 7.11
CA TYR A 216 -7.61 19.10 8.30
C TYR A 216 -6.72 19.37 9.51
N SER A 217 -7.18 20.27 10.38
CA SER A 217 -6.64 20.50 11.71
C SER A 217 -7.61 19.95 12.76
N LEU A 218 -7.06 19.27 13.76
CA LEU A 218 -7.82 18.66 14.84
C LEU A 218 -7.58 19.38 16.16
N ASN A 219 -8.65 19.95 16.72
CA ASN A 219 -8.59 20.67 17.99
C ASN A 219 -9.79 20.37 18.90
N ILE A 220 -9.61 19.48 19.87
CA ILE A 220 -10.63 19.12 20.86
C ILE A 220 -11.03 20.26 21.81
N ALA A 221 -10.21 21.31 21.93
CA ALA A 221 -10.60 22.48 22.72
C ALA A 221 -11.78 23.22 22.09
N ASP A 222 -11.92 23.12 20.75
CA ASP A 222 -13.08 23.60 20.03
C ASP A 222 -14.14 22.51 19.95
N LYS A 223 -15.05 22.50 20.93
CA LYS A 223 -16.17 21.54 20.96
C LYS A 223 -17.20 21.77 19.86
N ALA A 224 -17.19 22.93 19.19
CA ALA A 224 -18.15 23.23 18.13
C ALA A 224 -17.64 22.74 16.77
N SER A 225 -16.33 22.77 16.54
CA SER A 225 -15.71 22.32 15.29
C SER A 225 -14.37 21.64 15.54
N PRO A 226 -14.38 20.41 16.10
CA PRO A 226 -13.15 19.69 16.43
C PRO A 226 -12.32 19.32 15.18
N LEU A 227 -12.96 19.30 14.01
CA LEU A 227 -12.38 19.03 12.70
C LEU A 227 -12.54 20.29 11.83
N THR A 228 -11.44 20.96 11.52
CA THR A 228 -11.43 22.20 10.73
C THR A 228 -10.67 21.99 9.43
N ILE A 229 -11.29 22.35 8.30
CA ILE A 229 -10.62 22.35 7.00
C ILE A 229 -9.61 23.50 6.96
N LEU A 230 -8.34 23.17 6.75
CA LEU A 230 -7.28 24.15 6.53
C LEU A 230 -7.14 24.50 5.05
N GLN A 231 -7.12 23.47 4.20
CA GLN A 231 -6.91 23.62 2.75
C GLN A 231 -7.72 22.59 1.99
N THR A 232 -8.10 22.97 0.77
CA THR A 232 -8.71 22.10 -0.23
C THR A 232 -8.06 22.38 -1.58
N TYR A 233 -7.72 21.32 -2.29
CA TYR A 233 -7.03 21.38 -3.57
C TYR A 233 -7.76 20.51 -4.59
N TYR A 234 -7.98 21.04 -5.80
CA TYR A 234 -8.78 20.41 -6.86
C TYR A 234 -8.07 20.48 -8.23
N LYS A 235 -6.75 20.33 -8.25
CA LYS A 235 -6.01 20.39 -9.51
C LYS A 235 -5.86 19.04 -10.20
N HIS A 236 -5.74 17.94 -9.45
CA HIS A 236 -5.71 16.61 -10.06
C HIS A 236 -7.07 16.34 -10.73
N THR A 237 -7.02 15.66 -11.85
CA THR A 237 -8.18 15.37 -12.72
C THR A 237 -8.54 13.89 -12.75
N ALA A 238 -7.82 13.08 -11.97
CA ALA A 238 -8.03 11.65 -11.76
C ALA A 238 -7.66 11.31 -10.30
N PRO A 239 -7.90 10.07 -9.82
CA PRO A 239 -7.67 9.67 -8.44
C PRO A 239 -6.30 10.10 -7.90
N CYS A 240 -6.29 10.71 -6.72
CA CYS A 240 -5.07 11.04 -6.01
C CYS A 240 -4.56 9.77 -5.30
N THR A 241 -3.48 9.18 -5.82
CA THR A 241 -3.01 7.85 -5.46
C THR A 241 -2.09 7.86 -4.25
N ALA A 242 -1.28 8.89 -4.07
CA ALA A 242 -0.39 9.00 -2.92
C ALA A 242 -0.07 10.43 -2.52
N GLY A 243 0.29 10.61 -1.25
CA GLY A 243 0.72 11.88 -0.68
C GLY A 243 1.84 11.73 0.34
N ALA A 244 2.80 12.66 0.33
CA ALA A 244 3.91 12.68 1.26
C ALA A 244 4.25 14.10 1.72
N TRP A 245 4.34 14.29 3.03
CA TRP A 245 4.82 15.54 3.62
C TRP A 245 6.33 15.66 3.47
N THR A 246 6.81 16.90 3.33
CA THR A 246 8.20 17.24 3.59
C THR A 246 8.58 16.95 5.04
N PRO A 247 9.85 16.67 5.36
CA PRO A 247 10.28 16.37 6.73
C PRO A 247 10.02 17.48 7.74
N ASP A 248 10.01 18.74 7.30
CA ASP A 248 9.63 19.89 8.15
C ASP A 248 8.11 20.08 8.24
N GLY A 249 7.33 19.40 7.38
CA GLY A 249 5.88 19.43 7.31
C GLY A 249 5.30 20.68 6.66
N THR A 250 6.12 21.52 6.02
CA THR A 250 5.67 22.79 5.41
C THR A 250 4.98 22.57 4.07
N LEU A 251 5.47 21.61 3.29
CA LEU A 251 4.95 21.25 1.98
C LEU A 251 4.35 19.84 1.98
N LEU A 252 3.30 19.65 1.20
CA LEU A 252 2.69 18.35 0.92
C LEU A 252 2.82 18.06 -0.59
N ALA A 253 3.46 16.96 -0.95
CA ALA A 253 3.51 16.49 -2.33
C ALA A 253 2.44 15.43 -2.56
N THR A 254 1.68 15.56 -3.65
CA THR A 254 0.64 14.59 -4.04
C THR A 254 0.76 14.23 -5.51
N VAL A 255 0.42 12.98 -5.82
CA VAL A 255 0.44 12.42 -7.17
C VAL A 255 -0.90 11.79 -7.52
N ALA A 256 -1.17 11.65 -8.82
CA ALA A 256 -2.43 11.12 -9.32
C ALA A 256 -2.25 10.29 -10.60
N GLU A 257 -3.28 9.52 -10.95
CA GLU A 257 -3.32 8.68 -12.15
C GLU A 257 -3.27 9.49 -13.46
N ASP A 258 -3.64 10.77 -13.42
CA ASP A 258 -3.53 11.70 -14.56
C ASP A 258 -2.09 12.14 -14.85
N SER A 259 -1.10 11.53 -14.19
CA SER A 259 0.32 11.83 -14.32
C SER A 259 0.70 13.23 -13.84
N SER A 260 -0.08 13.81 -12.92
CA SER A 260 0.26 15.08 -12.28
C SER A 260 0.91 14.92 -10.92
N LEU A 261 1.85 15.82 -10.64
CA LEU A 261 2.49 16.03 -9.34
C LEU A 261 2.23 17.47 -8.94
N GLU A 262 1.63 17.63 -7.77
CA GLU A 262 1.44 18.93 -7.15
C GLU A 262 2.15 18.95 -5.80
N VAL A 263 2.83 20.06 -5.51
CA VAL A 263 3.47 20.28 -4.21
C VAL A 263 2.87 21.54 -3.61
N TRP A 264 2.09 21.35 -2.57
CA TRP A 264 1.26 22.35 -1.93
C TRP A 264 2.01 23.11 -0.83
N ASP A 265 1.84 24.43 -0.80
CA ASP A 265 2.23 25.26 0.34
C ASP A 265 1.06 25.35 1.32
N VAL A 266 1.02 24.42 2.27
CA VAL A 266 -0.15 24.23 3.13
C VAL A 266 -0.36 25.41 4.08
N PHE A 267 0.73 25.93 4.64
CA PHE A 267 0.72 26.99 5.65
C PHE A 267 1.06 28.37 5.07
N SER A 268 1.21 28.48 3.75
CA SER A 268 1.61 29.72 3.05
C SER A 268 3.02 30.23 3.43
N ASP A 269 3.88 29.37 3.95
CA ASP A 269 5.24 29.72 4.36
C ASP A 269 6.15 29.94 3.14
N ALA A 270 5.95 29.18 2.07
CA ALA A 270 6.68 29.36 0.82
C ALA A 270 6.28 30.66 0.12
N ALA A 271 4.98 31.01 0.14
CA ALA A 271 4.47 32.29 -0.34
C ALA A 271 5.04 33.45 0.48
N ALA A 272 5.07 33.34 1.82
CA ALA A 272 5.67 34.34 2.70
C ALA A 272 7.18 34.51 2.47
N ALA A 273 7.89 33.44 2.10
CA ALA A 273 9.30 33.46 1.73
C ALA A 273 9.56 33.97 0.29
N GLY A 274 8.51 34.29 -0.48
CA GLY A 274 8.62 34.74 -1.88
C GLY A 274 9.04 33.64 -2.86
N ILE A 275 8.83 32.37 -2.49
CA ILE A 275 9.15 31.18 -3.29
C ILE A 275 7.95 30.75 -4.13
N ALA A 276 6.75 30.81 -3.56
CA ALA A 276 5.49 30.65 -4.29
C ALA A 276 4.90 32.03 -4.63
N SER A 277 4.12 32.09 -5.71
CA SER A 277 3.22 33.23 -5.90
C SER A 277 2.16 33.22 -4.79
N PRO A 278 1.81 34.35 -4.17
CA PRO A 278 0.70 34.42 -3.20
C PRO A 278 -0.63 33.91 -3.75
N ASP A 279 -0.81 33.97 -5.08
CA ASP A 279 -2.00 33.50 -5.78
C ASP A 279 -1.94 32.00 -6.14
N SER A 280 -0.80 31.34 -5.92
CA SER A 280 -0.59 29.93 -6.24
C SER A 280 -0.57 29.09 -4.96
N GLN A 281 -1.46 28.11 -4.88
CA GLN A 281 -1.49 27.12 -3.81
C GLN A 281 -0.32 26.12 -3.87
N SER A 282 0.32 25.98 -5.03
CA SER A 282 1.40 25.02 -5.29
C SER A 282 2.75 25.72 -5.52
N VAL A 283 3.83 25.18 -4.95
CA VAL A 283 5.23 25.55 -5.26
C VAL A 283 5.77 24.82 -6.48
N VAL A 284 5.27 23.62 -6.77
CA VAL A 284 5.59 22.82 -7.95
C VAL A 284 4.30 22.24 -8.49
N SER A 285 4.10 22.35 -9.80
CA SER A 285 2.96 21.82 -10.54
C SER A 285 3.51 21.26 -11.85
N LEU A 286 3.50 19.93 -11.97
CA LEU A 286 3.95 19.20 -13.15
C LEU A 286 2.84 18.25 -13.57
N ASN A 287 2.60 18.12 -14.87
CA ASN A 287 1.51 17.29 -15.39
C ASN A 287 1.92 16.63 -16.71
N GLY A 288 1.02 15.82 -17.27
CA GLY A 288 1.26 15.09 -18.52
C GLY A 288 1.52 15.96 -19.76
N THR A 289 1.39 17.29 -19.68
CA THR A 289 1.80 18.19 -20.77
C THR A 289 3.31 18.47 -20.79
N ASP A 290 4.01 18.28 -19.67
CA ASP A 290 5.48 18.33 -19.63
C ASP A 290 6.02 16.95 -20.04
N GLU A 291 6.46 16.83 -21.30
CA GLU A 291 7.02 15.60 -21.86
C GLU A 291 8.20 15.03 -21.06
N ARG A 292 8.95 15.87 -20.32
CA ARG A 292 10.08 15.40 -19.51
C ARG A 292 9.64 14.78 -18.20
N PHE A 293 8.48 15.19 -17.69
CA PHE A 293 7.90 14.66 -16.47
C PHE A 293 6.97 13.48 -16.75
N ARG A 294 6.13 13.59 -17.78
CA ARG A 294 5.07 12.63 -18.14
C ARG A 294 5.50 11.17 -17.96
N VAL A 295 4.62 10.42 -17.29
CA VAL A 295 4.69 8.97 -17.14
C VAL A 295 3.35 8.43 -17.64
N ASP A 296 3.34 7.84 -18.83
CA ASP A 296 2.12 7.24 -19.36
C ASP A 296 1.66 6.09 -18.45
N GLY A 297 0.37 6.06 -18.13
CA GLY A 297 -0.20 5.10 -17.16
C GLY A 297 -0.32 5.64 -15.73
N GLY A 298 0.17 6.85 -15.44
CA GLY A 298 -0.08 7.51 -14.15
C GLY A 298 1.02 7.32 -13.11
N LEU A 299 0.84 8.00 -11.98
CA LEU A 299 1.73 7.97 -10.82
C LEU A 299 1.02 7.32 -9.64
N TYR A 300 1.73 6.50 -8.88
CA TYR A 300 1.17 5.67 -7.81
C TYR A 300 1.85 5.86 -6.46
N SER A 301 3.11 6.32 -6.45
CA SER A 301 3.87 6.51 -5.22
C SER A 301 4.64 7.82 -5.21
N VAL A 302 4.82 8.39 -4.01
CA VAL A 302 5.63 9.58 -3.80
C VAL A 302 6.37 9.50 -2.47
N ALA A 303 7.63 9.89 -2.47
CA ALA A 303 8.43 10.00 -1.25
C ALA A 303 9.30 11.27 -1.30
N VAL A 304 9.43 11.94 -0.15
CA VAL A 304 10.28 13.14 -0.03
C VAL A 304 11.61 12.76 0.62
N ALA A 305 12.72 13.29 0.10
CA ALA A 305 14.03 13.03 0.68
C ALA A 305 14.12 13.59 2.12
N PRO A 306 14.89 12.97 3.03
CA PRO A 306 15.02 13.42 4.43
C PRO A 306 15.55 14.85 4.59
N THR A 307 16.19 15.38 3.54
CA THR A 307 16.68 16.76 3.51
C THR A 307 15.63 17.78 3.07
N GLY A 308 14.47 17.34 2.57
CA GLY A 308 13.43 18.18 1.96
C GLY A 308 13.84 18.81 0.62
N ALA A 309 15.00 18.47 0.06
CA ALA A 309 15.55 19.15 -1.12
C ALA A 309 14.98 18.66 -2.46
N PHE A 310 14.42 17.45 -2.49
CA PHE A 310 13.81 16.84 -3.67
C PHE A 310 12.85 15.73 -3.22
N LEU A 311 12.05 15.27 -4.17
CA LEU A 311 11.18 14.11 -4.01
C LEU A 311 11.39 13.12 -5.16
N ALA A 312 10.88 11.91 -4.97
CA ALA A 312 10.75 10.89 -6.00
C ALA A 312 9.27 10.57 -6.21
N THR A 313 8.85 10.47 -7.46
CA THR A 313 7.54 9.91 -7.85
C THR A 313 7.76 8.61 -8.59
N GLY A 314 6.97 7.58 -8.27
CA GLY A 314 6.91 6.31 -8.97
C GLY A 314 5.60 6.20 -9.74
N GLY A 315 5.67 5.69 -10.95
CA GLY A 315 4.50 5.48 -11.81
C GLY A 315 4.56 4.18 -12.58
N ALA A 316 3.71 4.07 -13.58
CA ALA A 316 3.62 2.89 -14.44
C ALA A 316 4.94 2.54 -15.15
N GLU A 317 5.07 1.29 -15.59
CA GLU A 317 6.20 0.78 -16.37
C GLU A 317 7.58 1.01 -15.72
N GLY A 318 7.65 0.99 -14.39
CA GLY A 318 8.88 1.16 -13.61
C GLY A 318 9.47 2.56 -13.67
N GLN A 319 8.70 3.55 -14.13
CA GLN A 319 9.19 4.91 -14.32
C GLN A 319 9.24 5.68 -13.00
N LEU A 320 10.40 6.26 -12.73
CA LEU A 320 10.66 7.15 -11.60
C LEU A 320 11.04 8.53 -12.11
N ARG A 321 10.54 9.57 -11.45
CA ARG A 321 10.97 10.96 -11.67
C ARG A 321 11.45 11.55 -10.36
N ILE A 322 12.60 12.21 -10.41
CA ILE A 322 13.15 12.95 -9.28
C ILE A 322 12.93 14.43 -9.54
N VAL A 323 12.23 15.11 -8.62
CA VAL A 323 11.85 16.51 -8.78
C VAL A 323 12.45 17.33 -7.64
N GLY A 324 13.12 18.43 -7.98
CA GLY A 324 13.70 19.34 -7.00
C GLY A 324 12.63 20.16 -6.27
N LEU A 325 12.81 20.30 -4.95
CA LEU A 325 11.93 21.06 -4.06
C LEU A 325 12.61 22.34 -3.59
N PRO A 326 11.84 23.40 -3.30
CA PRO A 326 12.42 24.57 -2.63
C PRO A 326 12.80 24.21 -1.20
N ARG A 327 13.92 24.75 -0.71
CA ARG A 327 14.25 24.67 0.71
C ARG A 327 13.63 25.84 1.44
N LEU A 328 12.77 25.55 2.42
CA LEU A 328 12.20 26.54 3.32
C LEU A 328 13.03 26.55 4.61
N SER A 329 14.28 27.02 4.55
CA SER A 329 15.08 27.19 5.77
C SER A 329 14.70 28.49 6.48
N ALA A 330 14.38 28.42 7.77
CA ALA A 330 14.16 29.58 8.61
C ALA A 330 15.43 30.46 8.66
N GLY A 331 15.47 31.53 7.87
CA GLY A 331 16.44 32.63 8.02
C GLY A 331 17.46 32.82 6.91
N THR A 332 17.49 32.01 5.85
CA THR A 332 18.34 32.28 4.67
C THR A 332 17.58 31.98 3.39
N THR A 333 17.59 32.94 2.46
CA THR A 333 17.11 32.78 1.08
C THR A 333 17.89 31.64 0.40
N THR A 334 17.37 30.43 0.49
CA THR A 334 17.90 29.26 -0.19
C THR A 334 17.33 29.21 -1.60
N GLY A 335 18.22 29.10 -2.59
CA GLY A 335 17.90 29.33 -4.00
C GLY A 335 16.81 28.43 -4.56
N THR A 336 15.93 29.01 -5.39
CA THR A 336 14.92 28.34 -6.22
C THR A 336 15.51 27.57 -7.40
N GLY A 337 16.85 27.47 -7.49
CA GLY A 337 17.57 27.04 -8.69
C GLY A 337 17.25 25.63 -9.19
N GLN A 338 16.61 24.80 -8.37
CA GLN A 338 16.17 23.45 -8.74
C GLN A 338 14.68 23.18 -8.48
N THR A 339 13.91 24.17 -8.00
CA THR A 339 12.48 24.00 -7.73
C THR A 339 11.74 23.63 -9.01
N GLY A 340 11.03 22.51 -8.99
CA GLY A 340 10.28 21.99 -10.14
C GLY A 340 11.13 21.44 -11.28
N GLN A 341 12.45 21.38 -11.15
CA GLN A 341 13.31 20.76 -12.15
C GLN A 341 13.33 19.24 -12.00
N ILE A 342 13.28 18.53 -13.14
CA ILE A 342 13.53 17.09 -13.20
C ILE A 342 15.04 16.85 -13.05
N LEU A 343 15.44 16.32 -11.90
CA LEU A 343 16.84 16.05 -11.55
C LEU A 343 17.34 14.74 -12.13
N ALA A 344 16.45 13.75 -12.25
CA ALA A 344 16.73 12.45 -12.84
C ALA A 344 15.42 11.78 -13.30
N SER A 345 15.55 10.94 -14.33
CA SER A 345 14.52 10.00 -14.78
C SER A 345 15.14 8.61 -14.76
N LEU A 346 14.49 7.67 -14.07
CA LEU A 346 15.01 6.32 -13.86
C LEU A 346 13.95 5.31 -14.32
N GLN A 347 14.41 4.21 -14.90
CA GLN A 347 13.56 3.09 -15.29
C GLN A 347 14.42 1.82 -15.21
N THR A 348 14.35 1.13 -14.08
CA THR A 348 15.14 -0.09 -13.82
C THR A 348 14.24 -1.33 -13.76
N GLN A 349 13.01 -1.13 -13.32
CA GLN A 349 11.98 -2.15 -13.12
C GLN A 349 11.03 -2.12 -14.33
N SER A 350 10.22 -3.15 -14.47
CA SER A 350 9.38 -3.37 -15.67
C SER A 350 7.91 -2.99 -15.48
N ASP A 351 7.43 -2.86 -14.25
CA ASP A 351 6.02 -2.61 -13.94
C ASP A 351 5.85 -1.49 -12.91
N GLY A 352 4.60 -1.13 -12.58
CA GLY A 352 4.23 -0.02 -11.70
C GLY A 352 5.08 0.06 -10.42
N ILE A 353 5.47 1.28 -10.03
CA ILE A 353 6.17 1.53 -8.77
C ILE A 353 5.15 1.92 -7.69
N GLU A 354 4.80 0.96 -6.84
CA GLU A 354 3.79 1.11 -5.78
C GLU A 354 4.35 1.75 -4.50
N THR A 355 5.66 1.66 -4.27
CA THR A 355 6.23 2.06 -2.98
C THR A 355 7.64 2.62 -3.09
N LEU A 356 7.88 3.69 -2.33
CA LEU A 356 9.15 4.41 -2.30
C LEU A 356 9.55 4.71 -0.85
N SER A 357 10.82 4.53 -0.53
CA SER A 357 11.35 4.87 0.78
C SER A 357 12.78 5.39 0.70
N PHE A 358 13.04 6.54 1.34
CA PHE A 358 14.39 7.07 1.50
C PHE A 358 15.00 6.60 2.82
N SER A 359 16.28 6.23 2.79
CA SER A 359 17.03 5.94 4.00
C SER A 359 17.30 7.21 4.80
N SER A 360 17.24 7.14 6.12
CA SER A 360 17.69 8.24 6.98
C SER A 360 19.22 8.41 6.93
N PRO A 361 19.75 9.64 7.09
CA PRO A 361 21.18 9.88 7.17
C PRO A 361 21.87 8.96 8.20
N PRO A 362 23.11 8.52 7.95
CA PRO A 362 24.06 9.03 6.96
C PRO A 362 23.99 8.39 5.57
N LEU A 363 23.06 7.46 5.35
CA LEU A 363 22.91 6.79 4.06
C LEU A 363 22.12 7.65 3.09
N ASN A 364 22.45 7.50 1.81
CA ASN A 364 21.84 8.26 0.72
C ASN A 364 21.16 7.31 -0.26
N LEU A 365 20.28 6.44 0.25
CA LEU A 365 19.60 5.42 -0.53
C LEU A 365 18.13 5.78 -0.76
N LEU A 366 17.65 5.44 -1.94
CA LEU A 366 16.24 5.33 -2.30
C LEU A 366 15.94 3.88 -2.62
N ALA A 367 14.92 3.31 -2.00
CA ALA A 367 14.36 2.01 -2.36
C ALA A 367 13.05 2.22 -3.13
N ALA A 368 12.86 1.48 -4.21
CA ALA A 368 11.63 1.41 -4.99
C ALA A 368 11.18 -0.05 -5.08
N GLY A 369 9.93 -0.32 -4.68
CA GLY A 369 9.26 -1.61 -4.87
C GLY A 369 8.32 -1.53 -6.07
N SER A 370 8.29 -2.58 -6.89
CA SER A 370 7.48 -2.64 -8.10
C SER A 370 6.49 -3.81 -8.06
N VAL A 371 5.44 -3.69 -8.87
CA VAL A 371 4.47 -4.76 -9.16
C VAL A 371 5.16 -5.99 -9.78
N ASP A 372 6.31 -5.83 -10.44
CA ASP A 372 7.06 -6.96 -11.03
C ASP A 372 7.78 -7.87 -9.99
N GLY A 373 7.58 -7.60 -8.70
CA GLY A 373 8.17 -8.35 -7.59
C GLY A 373 9.62 -8.02 -7.29
N SER A 374 10.18 -7.00 -7.94
CA SER A 374 11.55 -6.55 -7.70
C SER A 374 11.65 -5.37 -6.74
N ILE A 375 12.83 -5.22 -6.15
CA ILE A 375 13.24 -4.02 -5.39
C ILE A 375 14.50 -3.43 -6.01
N ALA A 376 14.44 -2.15 -6.39
CA ALA A 376 15.59 -1.39 -6.85
C ALA A 376 16.10 -0.43 -5.78
N LEU A 377 17.41 -0.43 -5.55
CA LEU A 377 18.10 0.49 -4.66
C LEU A 377 18.95 1.46 -5.47
N PHE A 378 18.77 2.76 -5.24
CA PHE A 378 19.47 3.85 -5.90
C PHE A 378 20.31 4.65 -4.92
N ASP A 379 21.50 5.05 -5.33
CA ASP A 379 22.35 5.96 -4.56
C ASP A 379 22.09 7.40 -5.00
N HIS A 380 21.33 8.15 -4.20
CA HIS A 380 20.95 9.52 -4.52
C HIS A 380 22.07 10.55 -4.29
N ALA A 381 23.19 10.18 -3.68
CA ALA A 381 24.39 11.03 -3.66
C ALA A 381 25.17 10.95 -4.97
N HIS A 382 25.03 9.85 -5.71
CA HIS A 382 25.73 9.57 -6.96
C HIS A 382 24.78 9.59 -8.18
N ARG A 383 23.95 10.64 -8.27
CA ARG A 383 22.98 10.84 -9.37
C ARG A 383 22.03 9.65 -9.57
N PHE A 384 21.54 9.08 -8.48
CA PHE A 384 20.61 7.95 -8.49
C PHE A 384 21.15 6.75 -9.28
N ALA A 385 22.46 6.51 -9.20
CA ALA A 385 23.04 5.31 -9.77
C ALA A 385 22.41 4.06 -9.13
N VAL A 386 22.06 3.08 -9.94
CA VAL A 386 21.54 1.80 -9.45
C VAL A 386 22.63 1.12 -8.61
N ARG A 387 22.38 1.01 -7.31
CA ARG A 387 23.24 0.33 -6.35
C ARG A 387 22.98 -1.17 -6.35
N ARG A 388 21.70 -1.55 -6.49
CA ARG A 388 21.27 -2.94 -6.49
C ARG A 388 19.90 -3.07 -7.15
N HIS A 389 19.68 -4.16 -7.87
CA HIS A 389 18.38 -4.56 -8.38
C HIS A 389 18.14 -6.01 -7.92
N ILE A 390 17.19 -6.20 -7.01
CA ILE A 390 16.77 -7.48 -6.47
C ILE A 390 15.55 -7.92 -7.27
N ARG A 391 15.74 -8.74 -8.31
CA ARG A 391 14.66 -9.10 -9.24
C ARG A 391 13.59 -9.97 -8.59
N ASP A 392 14.04 -10.99 -7.86
CA ASP A 392 13.16 -11.94 -7.19
C ASP A 392 13.05 -11.56 -5.69
N ALA A 393 12.62 -10.32 -5.41
CA ALA A 393 12.48 -9.88 -4.02
C ALA A 393 11.23 -10.48 -3.36
N HIS A 394 10.16 -10.64 -4.14
CA HIS A 394 8.90 -11.27 -3.75
C HIS A 394 8.42 -12.27 -4.82
N ASP A 395 9.34 -13.09 -5.35
CA ASP A 395 9.03 -14.24 -6.22
C ASP A 395 8.12 -13.94 -7.44
N GLY A 396 8.19 -12.71 -7.97
CA GLY A 396 7.39 -12.23 -9.11
C GLY A 396 6.01 -11.64 -8.73
N GLU A 397 5.65 -11.69 -7.45
CA GLU A 397 4.46 -11.07 -6.88
C GLU A 397 4.72 -9.62 -6.46
N ALA A 398 3.70 -8.77 -6.54
CA ALA A 398 3.83 -7.33 -6.31
C ALA A 398 4.45 -6.97 -4.95
N VAL A 399 5.40 -6.04 -4.95
CA VAL A 399 5.97 -5.44 -3.73
C VAL A 399 5.06 -4.31 -3.26
N ILE A 400 4.25 -4.58 -2.23
CA ILE A 400 3.23 -3.65 -1.73
C ILE A 400 3.85 -2.50 -0.93
N LYS A 401 4.84 -2.79 -0.09
CA LYS A 401 5.46 -1.77 0.76
C LYS A 401 6.94 -2.02 0.99
N VAL A 402 7.76 -0.98 0.88
CA VAL A 402 9.15 -0.96 1.33
C VAL A 402 9.37 0.17 2.33
N GLU A 403 10.08 -0.10 3.41
CA GLU A 403 10.32 0.91 4.46
C GLU A 403 11.66 0.70 5.15
N PHE A 404 12.53 1.73 5.09
CA PHE A 404 13.77 1.75 5.87
C PHE A 404 13.50 1.94 7.35
N LEU A 405 14.33 1.33 8.20
CA LEU A 405 14.33 1.66 9.62
C LEU A 405 14.74 3.13 9.84
N VAL A 406 13.82 3.90 10.41
CA VAL A 406 14.01 5.34 10.67
C VAL A 406 14.74 5.59 11.99
N HIS A 407 14.66 4.66 12.94
CA HIS A 407 15.21 4.81 14.28
C HIS A 407 16.35 3.81 14.57
N GLY A 408 17.42 4.30 15.18
CA GLY A 408 18.59 3.51 15.58
C GLY A 408 19.79 3.64 14.64
N ASN A 409 20.83 2.84 14.88
CA ASN A 409 22.08 2.86 14.10
C ASN A 409 22.02 2.00 12.82
N GLN A 410 20.86 1.40 12.54
CA GLN A 410 20.64 0.42 11.47
C GLN A 410 19.78 1.01 10.34
N THR A 411 19.98 2.27 9.98
CA THR A 411 19.22 2.95 8.90
C THR A 411 19.42 2.35 7.50
N TYR A 412 20.32 1.37 7.38
CA TYR A 412 20.53 0.56 6.17
C TYR A 412 19.60 -0.65 6.06
N ILE A 413 18.86 -0.98 7.12
CA ILE A 413 17.94 -2.10 7.10
C ILE A 413 16.67 -1.65 6.39
N LEU A 414 16.31 -2.39 5.35
CA LEU A 414 15.07 -2.24 4.59
C LEU A 414 14.14 -3.41 4.92
N THR A 415 12.89 -3.15 5.26
CA THR A 415 11.85 -4.17 5.36
C THR A 415 10.92 -4.04 4.15
N SER A 416 10.53 -5.16 3.55
CA SER A 416 9.56 -5.20 2.46
C SER A 416 8.45 -6.20 2.71
N ALA A 417 7.28 -5.91 2.18
CA ALA A 417 6.09 -6.75 2.16
C ALA A 417 5.62 -6.92 0.72
N GLY A 418 5.15 -8.11 0.38
CA GLY A 418 4.64 -8.41 -0.94
C GLY A 418 3.38 -9.26 -0.91
N ASN A 419 2.79 -9.37 -2.10
CA ASN A 419 1.59 -10.17 -2.35
C ASN A 419 1.87 -11.69 -2.32
N ASP A 420 3.15 -12.09 -2.23
CA ASP A 420 3.57 -13.46 -1.94
C ASP A 420 3.29 -13.90 -0.49
N GLY A 421 2.77 -13.00 0.37
CA GLY A 421 2.44 -13.32 1.76
C GLY A 421 3.65 -13.30 2.71
N VAL A 422 4.79 -12.80 2.23
CA VAL A 422 6.06 -12.86 2.96
C VAL A 422 6.56 -11.46 3.31
N ILE A 423 7.07 -11.30 4.53
CA ILE A 423 7.88 -10.14 4.89
C ILE A 423 9.35 -10.50 4.77
N ARG A 424 10.13 -9.66 4.08
CA ARG A 424 11.59 -9.82 3.98
C ARG A 424 12.32 -8.62 4.54
N ARG A 425 13.51 -8.87 5.07
CA ARG A 425 14.41 -7.84 5.57
C ARG A 425 15.75 -7.90 4.88
N TRP A 426 16.26 -6.75 4.49
CA TRP A 426 17.43 -6.60 3.63
C TRP A 426 18.48 -5.68 4.24
N ASP A 427 19.75 -6.01 4.06
CA ASP A 427 20.89 -5.12 4.25
C ASP A 427 21.17 -4.34 2.96
N ALA A 428 20.80 -3.07 2.96
CA ALA A 428 20.96 -2.20 1.80
C ALA A 428 22.41 -1.71 1.57
N ARG A 429 23.38 -2.07 2.42
CA ARG A 429 24.79 -1.63 2.25
C ARG A 429 25.49 -2.38 1.13
N GLY A 430 25.07 -3.61 0.84
CA GLY A 430 25.68 -4.45 -0.21
C GLY A 430 25.68 -3.76 -1.57
N GLY A 431 26.76 -3.93 -2.33
CA GLY A 431 26.88 -3.45 -3.71
C GLY A 431 26.41 -4.50 -4.72
N THR A 432 26.60 -4.21 -6.01
CA THR A 432 26.30 -5.12 -7.13
C THR A 432 27.19 -6.37 -7.20
N ALA A 433 28.29 -6.40 -6.45
CA ALA A 433 29.29 -7.46 -6.48
C ALA A 433 29.40 -8.16 -5.11
N ALA A 434 28.82 -9.37 -5.04
CA ALA A 434 29.00 -10.45 -4.04
C ALA A 434 27.93 -10.65 -2.93
N ALA A 435 27.56 -11.94 -2.82
CA ALA A 435 26.94 -12.67 -1.71
C ALA A 435 25.50 -12.28 -1.27
N GLY A 436 24.52 -13.02 -1.80
CA GLY A 436 23.11 -13.05 -1.38
C GLY A 436 22.34 -11.77 -1.70
N ASN A 437 21.00 -11.87 -1.81
CA ASN A 437 19.97 -10.82 -1.67
C ASN A 437 20.29 -9.55 -0.84
N GLY A 438 21.30 -9.61 0.05
CA GLY A 438 21.32 -8.82 1.25
C GLY A 438 20.23 -9.28 2.22
N LEU A 439 19.56 -10.41 1.94
CA LEU A 439 18.47 -10.95 2.75
C LEU A 439 19.02 -11.31 4.13
N LEU A 440 18.43 -10.71 5.16
CA LEU A 440 18.77 -10.89 6.57
C LEU A 440 17.77 -11.80 7.27
N ALA A 441 16.49 -11.62 6.97
CA ALA A 441 15.41 -12.39 7.57
C ALA A 441 14.23 -12.49 6.60
N GLU A 442 13.48 -13.56 6.77
CA GLU A 442 12.22 -13.83 6.08
C GLU A 442 11.22 -14.27 7.15
N TRP A 443 10.00 -13.75 7.07
CA TRP A 443 8.91 -14.15 7.96
C TRP A 443 7.71 -14.57 7.12
N ARG A 444 7.29 -15.82 7.31
CA ARG A 444 6.14 -16.44 6.64
C ARG A 444 4.98 -16.61 7.62
N GLY A 445 3.76 -16.60 7.09
CA GLY A 445 2.56 -16.91 7.87
C GLY A 445 1.26 -16.47 7.21
N HIS A 446 1.28 -15.44 6.37
CA HIS A 446 0.13 -15.09 5.54
C HIS A 446 0.02 -16.02 4.34
N ARG A 447 -1.19 -16.11 3.78
CA ARG A 447 -1.41 -16.70 2.45
C ARG A 447 -0.91 -15.72 1.38
N GLY A 448 -0.48 -16.24 0.23
CA GLY A 448 -0.01 -15.42 -0.89
C GLY A 448 0.44 -16.27 -2.09
N GLY A 449 0.88 -15.63 -3.17
CA GLY A 449 1.43 -16.32 -4.34
C GLY A 449 0.41 -17.15 -5.12
N GLY A 450 -0.80 -16.61 -5.31
CA GLY A 450 -1.89 -17.25 -6.08
C GLY A 450 -2.85 -18.12 -5.26
N GLU A 451 -2.58 -18.36 -3.96
CA GLU A 451 -3.49 -19.07 -3.05
C GLU A 451 -4.62 -18.19 -2.46
N GLY A 452 -4.70 -16.93 -2.90
CA GLY A 452 -5.55 -15.90 -2.32
C GLY A 452 -4.94 -15.37 -1.01
N GLY A 453 -4.74 -14.06 -0.92
CA GLY A 453 -4.04 -13.42 0.19
C GLY A 453 -2.81 -12.62 -0.26
N GLY A 454 -2.14 -12.00 0.71
CA GLY A 454 -0.95 -11.18 0.53
C GLY A 454 -0.74 -10.28 1.74
N VAL A 455 0.42 -9.62 1.84
CA VAL A 455 0.62 -8.61 2.88
C VAL A 455 0.33 -7.23 2.31
N LEU A 456 -0.79 -6.64 2.73
CA LEU A 456 -1.27 -5.33 2.27
C LEU A 456 -0.59 -4.16 2.98
N GLY A 457 -0.01 -4.41 4.15
CA GLY A 457 0.72 -3.38 4.88
C GLY A 457 1.48 -3.93 6.07
N PHE A 458 2.41 -3.12 6.58
CA PHE A 458 3.08 -3.41 7.85
C PHE A 458 3.50 -2.13 8.56
N VAL A 459 3.68 -2.26 9.87
CA VAL A 459 4.34 -1.27 10.72
C VAL A 459 5.50 -1.93 11.46
N GLN A 460 6.56 -1.17 11.73
CA GLN A 460 7.75 -1.67 12.40
C GLN A 460 8.20 -0.71 13.50
N GLY A 461 8.28 -1.22 14.73
CA GLY A 461 8.65 -0.41 15.91
C GLY A 461 8.92 -1.27 17.14
N ALA A 462 9.73 -0.77 18.07
CA ALA A 462 10.10 -1.45 19.33
C ALA A 462 10.59 -2.92 19.21
N GLY A 463 11.16 -3.28 18.07
CA GLY A 463 11.66 -4.64 17.83
C GLY A 463 10.57 -5.65 17.43
N ALA A 464 9.42 -5.17 16.95
CA ALA A 464 8.37 -5.98 16.35
C ALA A 464 8.01 -5.46 14.95
N VAL A 465 7.52 -6.36 14.10
CA VAL A 465 6.88 -6.06 12.83
C VAL A 465 5.44 -6.57 12.93
N VAL A 466 4.47 -5.71 12.68
CA VAL A 466 3.05 -6.08 12.67
C VAL A 466 2.52 -5.88 11.26
N THR A 467 1.86 -6.88 10.73
CA THR A 467 1.37 -6.92 9.34
C THR A 467 -0.15 -6.85 9.28
N ALA A 468 -0.64 -6.41 8.13
CA ALA A 468 -2.04 -6.44 7.73
C ALA A 468 -2.14 -7.32 6.48
N GLY A 469 -2.88 -8.42 6.57
CA GLY A 469 -3.03 -9.39 5.50
C GLY A 469 -4.35 -9.26 4.77
N ASP A 470 -4.34 -9.59 3.49
CA ASP A 470 -5.54 -9.79 2.68
C ASP A 470 -6.32 -11.06 3.09
N ASP A 471 -5.70 -11.93 3.88
CA ASP A 471 -6.33 -13.11 4.49
C ASP A 471 -7.19 -12.78 5.74
N GLY A 472 -7.40 -11.50 6.05
CA GLY A 472 -8.16 -11.02 7.20
C GLY A 472 -7.45 -11.17 8.54
N VAL A 473 -6.16 -11.50 8.52
CA VAL A 473 -5.35 -11.70 9.73
C VAL A 473 -4.28 -10.61 9.82
N ALA A 474 -3.98 -10.16 11.03
CA ALA A 474 -2.78 -9.39 11.33
C ALA A 474 -1.79 -10.26 12.11
N LEU A 475 -0.55 -10.36 11.65
CA LEU A 475 0.50 -11.15 12.29
C LEU A 475 1.54 -10.26 12.98
N VAL A 476 2.05 -10.72 14.11
CA VAL A 476 3.11 -10.05 14.88
C VAL A 476 4.38 -10.88 14.82
N PHE A 477 5.44 -10.33 14.24
CA PHE A 477 6.76 -10.95 14.15
C PHE A 477 7.74 -10.27 15.09
N GLU A 478 8.63 -11.06 15.70
CA GLU A 478 9.79 -10.51 16.39
C GLU A 478 10.75 -9.93 15.35
N GLY A 479 11.00 -8.62 15.43
CA GLY A 479 11.76 -7.88 14.44
C GLY A 479 13.27 -8.15 14.45
N GLY A 480 13.78 -9.19 15.11
CA GLY A 480 15.23 -9.48 15.20
C GLY A 480 16.05 -8.35 15.84
N ARG A 481 17.31 -8.62 16.20
CA ARG A 481 18.27 -7.62 16.73
C ARG A 481 19.31 -7.24 15.68
#